data_AF-A0A2E1I8K9-F1
#
_entry.id   AF-A0A2E1I8K9-F1
#
_cell.length_a   1.000
_cell.length_b   1.000
_cell.length_c   1.000
_cell.angle_alpha   90.00
_cell.angle_beta   90.00
_cell.angle_gamma   90.00
#
_symmetry.space_group_name_H-M   'P 1'
#
loop_
_entity.id
_entity.type
_entity.pdbx_description
1 polymer ?
#
loop_
_entity_poly.entity_id
_entity_poly.type
_entity_poly.pdbx_seq_one_letter_code
_entity_poly.pdbx_strand_id
1 'polypeptide(L)'
;MVLDKIIGAALGIYGANKSAKAAEAAQKAQNEAAEKQYEYNVQRWEMDKQKMLADREYKVQEIEERARQENQLADFKDASNARQYNAQLQIRNSQQDTNERMFAKSNAIYQDQLGLNLLQEKNARQEELQQLKEIQSEKRYERNSAYLEGLLAEGEIRARGQTGRSVQKARSVETLKTATALTLLNLSLDNATAASQNAIKNIRADRKLADLNAFASKMLDPGELPMPLEPLATPRATFLYPRVYEDYDFGPKPIKGAQISPSSAAAQVWGTSITSLAGAASQIIKGFNT
;
A
#
# COMPACT_ATOMS: atom_id res chain seq x y z
N MET A 1 95.74 -56.90 44.53
CA MET A 1 94.82 -56.19 43.61
C MET A 1 93.89 -57.21 42.93
N VAL A 2 93.03 -57.89 43.71
CA VAL A 2 92.09 -58.93 43.22
C VAL A 2 90.68 -58.76 43.84
N LEU A 3 90.55 -57.99 44.92
CA LEU A 3 89.24 -57.74 45.55
C LEU A 3 88.37 -56.69 44.83
N ASP A 4 88.93 -55.79 44.02
CA ASP A 4 88.15 -54.72 43.38
C ASP A 4 87.28 -55.19 42.19
N LYS A 5 87.56 -56.36 41.61
CA LYS A 5 86.90 -56.81 40.37
C LYS A 5 85.67 -57.70 40.57
N ILE A 6 85.52 -58.34 41.74
CA ILE A 6 84.32 -59.15 42.07
C ILE A 6 83.15 -58.26 42.53
N ILE A 7 83.46 -57.11 43.14
CA ILE A 7 82.47 -56.12 43.59
C ILE A 7 81.73 -55.50 42.38
N GLY A 8 82.40 -55.32 41.23
CA GLY A 8 81.79 -54.80 40.00
C GLY A 8 80.73 -55.71 39.37
N ALA A 9 80.89 -57.04 39.44
CA ALA A 9 79.92 -58.00 38.89
C ALA A 9 78.68 -58.16 39.78
N ALA A 10 78.85 -58.15 41.11
CA ALA A 10 77.73 -58.20 42.07
C ALA A 10 76.93 -56.89 42.09
N LEU A 11 77.59 -55.73 41.95
CA LEU A 11 76.92 -54.42 41.80
C LEU A 11 76.15 -54.32 40.47
N GLY A 12 76.66 -54.92 39.39
CA GLY A 12 75.98 -55.00 38.10
C GLY A 12 74.68 -55.82 38.15
N ILE A 13 74.67 -56.96 38.84
CA ILE A 13 73.48 -57.82 38.99
C ILE A 13 72.43 -57.18 39.91
N TYR A 14 72.85 -56.53 41.01
CA TYR A 14 71.92 -55.83 41.90
C TYR A 14 71.33 -54.56 41.25
N GLY A 15 72.14 -53.82 40.49
CA GLY A 15 71.70 -52.69 39.66
C GLY A 15 70.74 -53.11 38.53
N ALA A 16 71.00 -54.25 37.88
CA ALA A 16 70.12 -54.84 36.87
C ALA A 16 68.78 -55.30 37.46
N ASN A 17 68.76 -55.88 38.66
CA ASN A 17 67.52 -56.33 39.30
C ASN A 17 66.66 -55.15 39.80
N LYS A 18 67.30 -54.10 40.34
CA LYS A 18 66.61 -52.86 40.76
C LYS A 18 66.09 -52.06 39.55
N SER A 19 66.87 -51.98 38.47
CA SER A 19 66.44 -51.34 37.21
C SER A 19 65.37 -52.14 36.48
N ALA A 20 65.40 -53.49 36.51
CA ALA A 20 64.34 -54.33 35.97
C ALA A 20 63.02 -54.15 36.72
N LYS A 21 63.03 -54.10 38.07
CA LYS A 21 61.82 -53.80 38.87
C LYS A 21 61.31 -52.38 38.67
N ALA A 22 62.21 -51.40 38.55
CA ALA A 22 61.83 -50.01 38.24
C ALA A 22 61.25 -49.90 36.82
N ALA A 23 61.78 -50.64 35.85
CA ALA A 23 61.24 -50.73 34.50
C ALA A 23 59.86 -51.42 34.49
N GLU A 24 59.67 -52.49 35.25
CA GLU A 24 58.37 -53.15 35.41
C GLU A 24 57.32 -52.22 36.04
N ALA A 25 57.69 -51.47 37.08
CA ALA A 25 56.82 -50.50 37.73
C ALA A 25 56.50 -49.28 36.82
N ALA A 26 57.51 -48.76 36.10
CA ALA A 26 57.31 -47.70 35.13
C ALA A 26 56.39 -48.13 33.98
N GLN A 27 56.42 -49.40 33.59
CA GLN A 27 55.54 -49.93 32.55
C GLN A 27 54.13 -50.22 33.02
N LYS A 28 53.96 -50.70 34.27
CA LYS A 28 52.63 -50.77 34.88
C LYS A 28 52.01 -49.37 34.97
N ALA A 29 52.78 -48.36 35.38
CA ALA A 29 52.34 -46.97 35.39
C ALA A 29 52.01 -46.44 33.98
N GLN A 30 52.79 -46.80 32.95
CA GLN A 30 52.49 -46.45 31.55
C GLN A 30 51.22 -47.13 31.03
N ASN A 31 51.02 -48.42 31.35
CA ASN A 31 49.83 -49.17 30.96
C ASN A 31 48.57 -48.64 31.68
N GLU A 32 48.67 -48.26 32.95
CA GLU A 32 47.59 -47.63 33.73
C GLU A 32 47.27 -46.22 33.21
N ALA A 33 48.29 -45.43 32.87
CA ALA A 33 48.08 -44.13 32.23
C ALA A 33 47.41 -44.26 30.86
N ALA A 34 47.81 -45.24 30.05
CA ALA A 34 47.19 -45.54 28.76
C ALA A 34 45.73 -46.00 28.91
N GLU A 35 45.41 -46.75 29.96
CA GLU A 35 44.03 -47.17 30.28
C GLU A 35 43.15 -45.99 30.70
N LYS A 36 43.62 -45.14 31.62
CA LYS A 36 42.91 -43.92 32.02
C LYS A 36 42.71 -42.96 30.84
N GLN A 37 43.71 -42.85 29.96
CA GLN A 37 43.59 -42.05 28.75
C GLN A 37 42.54 -42.62 27.79
N TYR A 38 42.49 -43.95 27.63
CA TYR A 38 41.46 -44.61 26.83
C TYR A 38 40.05 -44.38 27.40
N GLU A 39 39.86 -44.57 28.71
CA GLU A 39 38.58 -44.32 29.38
C GLU A 39 38.11 -42.86 29.21
N TYR A 40 39.01 -41.89 29.43
CA TYR A 40 38.73 -40.48 29.21
C TYR A 40 38.34 -40.20 27.76
N ASN A 41 39.08 -40.76 26.79
CA ASN A 41 38.79 -40.58 25.37
C ASN A 41 37.41 -41.16 25.00
N VAL A 42 37.05 -42.32 25.54
CA VAL A 42 35.73 -42.95 25.31
C VAL A 42 34.61 -42.10 25.90
N GLN A 43 34.77 -41.60 27.13
CA GLN A 43 33.79 -40.70 27.77
C GLN A 43 33.63 -39.40 26.98
N ARG A 44 34.75 -38.83 26.52
CA ARG A 44 34.74 -37.63 25.67
C ARG A 44 34.01 -37.86 24.36
N TRP A 45 34.27 -38.98 23.68
CA TRP A 45 33.61 -39.34 22.43
C TRP A 45 32.08 -39.46 22.61
N GLU A 46 31.62 -40.09 23.69
CA GLU A 46 30.20 -40.20 24.00
C GLU A 46 29.56 -38.84 24.32
N MET A 47 30.26 -37.98 25.09
CA MET A 47 29.81 -36.61 25.34
C MET A 47 29.74 -35.77 24.06
N ASP A 48 30.74 -35.87 23.18
CA ASP A 48 30.77 -35.16 21.89
C ASP A 48 29.62 -35.64 20.98
N LYS A 49 29.30 -36.95 20.99
CA LYS A 49 28.14 -37.53 20.31
C LYS A 49 26.81 -36.96 20.84
N GLN A 50 26.61 -36.96 22.16
CA GLN A 50 25.40 -36.41 22.78
C GLN A 50 25.25 -34.91 22.52
N LYS A 51 26.36 -34.16 22.60
CA LYS A 51 26.39 -32.74 22.27
C LYS A 51 25.97 -32.49 20.82
N MET A 52 26.51 -33.23 19.86
CA MET A 52 26.12 -33.09 18.45
C MET A 52 24.62 -33.34 18.26
N LEU A 53 24.07 -34.40 18.85
CA LEU A 53 22.64 -34.71 18.79
C LEU A 53 21.79 -33.58 19.39
N ALA A 54 22.16 -33.07 20.57
CA ALA A 54 21.48 -31.95 21.22
C ALA A 54 21.57 -30.66 20.40
N ASP A 55 22.73 -30.36 19.81
CA ASP A 55 22.93 -29.19 18.94
C ASP A 55 22.02 -29.27 17.69
N ARG A 56 21.83 -30.48 17.14
CA ARG A 56 20.88 -30.68 16.02
C ARG A 56 19.45 -30.50 16.47
N GLU A 57 19.05 -31.10 17.59
CA GLU A 57 17.69 -30.95 18.12
C GLU A 57 17.35 -29.48 18.37
N TYR A 58 18.27 -28.74 19.01
CA TYR A 58 18.13 -27.31 19.21
C TYR A 58 17.99 -26.54 17.88
N LYS A 59 18.80 -26.87 16.86
CA LYS A 59 18.66 -26.26 15.52
C LYS A 59 17.32 -26.56 14.86
N VAL A 60 16.79 -27.77 15.04
CA VAL A 60 15.45 -28.13 14.53
C VAL A 60 14.38 -27.30 15.23
N GLN A 61 14.42 -27.22 16.57
CA GLN A 61 13.49 -26.41 17.36
C GLN A 61 13.58 -24.92 16.99
N GLU A 62 14.79 -24.38 16.80
CA GLU A 62 15.01 -23.01 16.35
C GLU A 62 14.37 -22.74 14.98
N ILE A 63 14.52 -23.67 14.04
CA ILE A 63 13.90 -23.58 12.71
C ILE A 63 12.38 -23.63 12.81
N GLU A 64 11.82 -24.53 13.61
CA GLU A 64 10.37 -24.64 13.83
C GLU A 64 9.79 -23.38 14.47
N GLU A 65 10.47 -22.82 15.45
CA GLU A 65 10.07 -21.57 16.10
C GLU A 65 10.16 -20.38 15.13
N ARG A 66 11.21 -20.30 14.31
CA ARG A 66 11.30 -19.29 13.24
C ARG A 66 10.16 -19.44 12.23
N ALA A 67 9.86 -20.66 11.81
CA ALA A 67 8.74 -20.91 10.90
C ALA A 67 7.39 -20.51 11.52
N ARG A 68 7.18 -20.76 12.81
CA ARG A 68 5.98 -20.34 13.53
C ARG A 68 5.85 -18.82 13.58
N GLN A 69 6.92 -18.12 13.94
CA GLN A 69 6.93 -16.65 14.00
C GLN A 69 6.71 -16.02 12.63
N GLU A 70 7.32 -16.57 11.58
CA GLU A 70 7.10 -16.09 10.22
C GLU A 70 5.67 -16.29 9.75
N ASN A 71 5.06 -17.45 10.03
CA ASN A 71 3.65 -17.69 9.73
C ASN A 71 2.74 -16.68 10.45
N GLN A 72 2.98 -16.42 11.74
CA GLN A 72 2.22 -15.41 12.50
C GLN A 72 2.39 -14.00 11.92
N LEU A 73 3.59 -13.65 11.48
CA LEU A 73 3.86 -12.36 10.85
C LEU A 73 3.16 -12.24 9.49
N ALA A 74 3.21 -13.28 8.67
CA ALA A 74 2.51 -13.34 7.39
C ALA A 74 0.99 -13.22 7.58
N ASP A 75 0.42 -13.98 8.52
CA ASP A 75 -1.02 -13.93 8.82
C ASP A 75 -1.45 -12.55 9.35
N PHE A 76 -0.63 -11.92 10.20
CA PHE A 76 -0.89 -10.57 10.67
C PHE A 76 -0.84 -9.55 9.53
N LYS A 77 0.14 -9.69 8.62
CA LYS A 77 0.27 -8.81 7.46
C LYS A 77 -0.91 -8.97 6.50
N ASP A 78 -1.34 -10.20 6.23
CA ASP A 78 -2.50 -10.49 5.40
C ASP A 78 -3.79 -9.94 6.03
N ALA A 79 -3.97 -10.14 7.34
CA ALA A 79 -5.11 -9.57 8.07
C ALA A 79 -5.11 -8.03 8.07
N SER A 80 -3.94 -7.40 8.21
CA SER A 80 -3.78 -5.94 8.15
C SER A 80 -4.12 -5.41 6.76
N ASN A 81 -3.60 -6.05 5.71
CA ASN A 81 -3.88 -5.69 4.32
C ASN A 81 -5.37 -5.87 3.99
N ALA A 82 -6.01 -6.95 4.47
CA ALA A 82 -7.45 -7.18 4.30
C ALA A 82 -8.29 -6.10 5.01
N ARG A 83 -7.89 -5.67 6.21
CA ARG A 83 -8.55 -4.54 6.90
C ARG A 83 -8.41 -3.24 6.12
N GLN A 84 -7.22 -2.96 5.60
CA GLN A 84 -6.97 -1.77 4.78
C GLN A 84 -7.81 -1.80 3.49
N TYR A 85 -7.88 -2.95 2.83
CA TYR A 85 -8.73 -3.16 1.66
C TYR A 85 -10.20 -2.89 1.98
N ASN A 86 -10.73 -3.48 3.06
CA ASN A 86 -12.10 -3.25 3.49
C ASN A 86 -12.39 -1.78 3.81
N ALA A 87 -11.45 -1.08 4.45
CA ALA A 87 -11.57 0.35 4.71
C ALA A 87 -11.59 1.16 3.41
N GLN A 88 -10.73 0.84 2.45
CA GLN A 88 -10.73 1.47 1.12
C GLN A 88 -12.05 1.22 0.38
N LEU A 89 -12.61 0.01 0.50
CA LEU A 89 -13.89 -0.36 -0.10
C LEU A 89 -15.05 0.45 0.51
N GLN A 90 -15.05 0.65 1.82
CA GLN A 90 -16.01 1.53 2.50
C GLN A 90 -15.88 2.99 2.07
N ILE A 91 -14.65 3.51 1.98
CA ILE A 91 -14.39 4.87 1.50
C ILE A 91 -14.91 5.03 0.07
N ARG A 92 -14.57 4.09 -0.81
CA ARG A 92 -15.03 4.08 -2.21
C ARG A 92 -16.55 4.07 -2.28
N ASN A 93 -17.21 3.19 -1.55
CA ASN A 93 -18.68 3.11 -1.55
C ASN A 93 -19.34 4.37 -1.00
N SER A 94 -18.78 4.97 0.05
CA SER A 94 -19.27 6.24 0.60
C SER A 94 -19.08 7.39 -0.39
N GLN A 95 -17.95 7.44 -1.10
CA GLN A 95 -17.69 8.45 -2.13
C GLN A 95 -18.63 8.28 -3.32
N GLN A 96 -18.84 7.03 -3.75
CA GLN A 96 -19.78 6.67 -4.82
C GLN A 96 -21.20 7.16 -4.48
N ASP A 97 -21.74 6.76 -3.32
CA ASP A 97 -23.07 7.17 -2.85
C ASP A 97 -23.19 8.70 -2.69
N THR A 98 -22.14 9.36 -2.19
CA THR A 98 -22.13 10.83 -2.09
C THR A 98 -22.23 11.48 -3.46
N ASN A 99 -21.45 11.00 -4.43
CA ASN A 99 -21.45 11.53 -5.79
C ASN A 99 -22.79 11.28 -6.48
N GLU A 100 -23.38 10.09 -6.33
CA GLU A 100 -24.70 9.74 -6.85
C GLU A 100 -25.79 10.64 -6.26
N ARG A 101 -25.77 10.90 -4.94
CA ARG A 101 -26.70 11.82 -4.29
C ARG A 101 -26.56 13.25 -4.80
N MET A 102 -25.32 13.72 -5.00
CA MET A 102 -25.07 15.06 -5.53
C MET A 102 -25.57 15.19 -6.97
N PHE A 103 -25.36 14.17 -7.81
CA PHE A 103 -25.93 14.10 -9.15
C PHE A 103 -27.47 14.08 -9.13
N ALA A 104 -28.09 13.26 -8.28
CA ALA A 104 -29.55 13.20 -8.14
C ALA A 104 -30.13 14.55 -7.67
N LYS A 105 -29.48 15.20 -6.70
CA LYS A 105 -29.86 16.55 -6.24
C LYS A 105 -29.71 17.58 -7.36
N SER A 106 -28.62 17.52 -8.13
CA SER A 106 -28.40 18.41 -9.27
C SER A 106 -29.46 18.23 -10.36
N ASN A 107 -29.88 16.98 -10.63
CA ASN A 107 -31.00 16.67 -11.52
C ASN A 107 -32.31 17.32 -11.04
N ALA A 108 -32.63 17.20 -9.74
CA ALA A 108 -33.84 17.79 -9.18
C ALA A 108 -33.84 19.33 -9.30
N ILE A 109 -32.72 19.97 -8.93
CA ILE A 109 -32.55 21.43 -9.05
C ILE A 109 -32.70 21.89 -10.50
N TYR A 110 -32.12 21.14 -11.45
CA TYR A 110 -32.27 21.44 -12.87
C TYR A 110 -33.74 21.41 -13.32
N GLN A 111 -34.51 20.39 -12.91
CA GLN A 111 -35.94 20.30 -13.23
C GLN A 111 -36.73 21.46 -12.62
N ASP A 112 -36.46 21.81 -11.36
CA ASP A 112 -37.10 22.92 -10.69
C ASP A 112 -36.78 24.26 -11.38
N GLN A 113 -35.53 24.47 -11.79
CA GLN A 113 -35.11 25.65 -12.54
C GLN A 113 -35.83 25.78 -13.89
N LEU A 114 -36.00 24.68 -14.64
CA LEU A 114 -36.80 24.70 -15.87
C LEU A 114 -38.25 25.11 -15.61
N GLY A 115 -38.84 24.61 -14.53
CA GLY A 115 -40.18 24.98 -14.11
C GLY A 115 -40.30 26.47 -13.77
N LEU A 116 -39.33 27.01 -13.03
CA LEU A 116 -39.27 28.43 -12.68
C LEU A 116 -39.05 29.32 -13.90
N ASN A 117 -38.14 28.97 -14.81
CA ASN A 117 -37.89 29.70 -16.05
C ASN A 117 -39.16 29.75 -16.92
N LEU A 118 -39.89 28.65 -17.02
CA LEU A 118 -41.17 28.59 -17.73
C LEU A 118 -42.23 29.47 -17.07
N LEU A 119 -42.33 29.46 -15.74
CA LEU A 119 -43.26 30.31 -15.01
C LEU A 119 -42.93 31.79 -15.22
N GLN A 120 -41.66 32.16 -15.16
CA GLN A 120 -41.19 33.53 -15.43
C GLN A 120 -41.52 33.98 -16.86
N GLU A 121 -41.28 33.13 -17.88
CA GLU A 121 -41.68 33.42 -19.26
C GLU A 121 -43.19 33.68 -19.37
N LYS A 122 -44.01 32.83 -18.73
CA LYS A 122 -45.47 32.97 -18.76
C LYS A 122 -45.93 34.28 -18.12
N ASN A 123 -45.40 34.62 -16.95
CA ASN A 123 -45.76 35.84 -16.23
C ASN A 123 -45.32 37.09 -17.02
N ALA A 124 -44.06 37.14 -17.46
CA ALA A 124 -43.55 38.27 -18.25
C ALA A 124 -44.33 38.46 -19.57
N ARG A 125 -44.71 37.35 -20.23
CA ARG A 125 -45.54 37.42 -21.44
C ARG A 125 -46.95 37.92 -21.14
N GLN A 126 -47.54 37.53 -20.01
CA GLN A 126 -48.87 38.00 -19.60
C GLN A 126 -48.83 39.50 -19.28
N GLU A 127 -47.81 39.96 -18.55
CA GLU A 127 -47.59 41.38 -18.25
C GLU A 127 -47.45 42.20 -19.54
N GLU A 128 -46.62 41.76 -20.48
CA GLU A 128 -46.42 42.42 -21.77
C GLU A 128 -47.71 42.50 -22.60
N LEU A 129 -48.49 41.41 -22.65
CA LEU A 129 -49.80 41.40 -23.33
C LEU A 129 -50.82 42.31 -22.64
N GLN A 130 -50.79 42.38 -21.31
CA GLN A 130 -51.67 43.27 -20.55
C GLN A 130 -51.31 44.73 -20.79
N GLN A 131 -50.02 45.07 -20.77
CA GLN A 131 -49.52 46.41 -21.10
C GLN A 131 -49.94 46.82 -22.52
N LEU A 132 -49.81 45.94 -23.51
CA LEU A 132 -50.29 46.21 -24.87
C LEU A 132 -51.80 46.46 -24.91
N LYS A 133 -52.58 45.70 -24.14
CA LYS A 133 -54.04 45.89 -24.05
C LYS A 133 -54.40 47.23 -23.40
N GLU A 134 -53.65 47.66 -22.38
CA GLU A 134 -53.80 48.96 -21.74
C GLU A 134 -53.49 50.11 -22.71
N ILE A 135 -52.37 50.03 -23.44
CA ILE A 135 -52.03 50.98 -24.51
C ILE A 135 -53.11 51.02 -25.58
N GLN A 136 -53.62 49.87 -26.03
CA GLN A 136 -54.72 49.80 -26.99
C GLN A 136 -55.99 50.49 -26.48
N SER A 137 -56.30 50.32 -25.19
CA SER A 137 -57.44 50.95 -24.55
C SER A 137 -57.26 52.47 -24.49
N GLU A 138 -56.11 52.94 -24.02
CA GLU A 138 -55.74 54.36 -23.94
C GLU A 138 -55.80 55.03 -25.31
N LYS A 139 -55.18 54.44 -26.33
CA LYS A 139 -55.20 54.96 -27.71
C LYS A 139 -56.59 54.96 -28.33
N ARG A 140 -57.48 54.03 -27.96
CA ARG A 140 -58.90 54.09 -28.37
C ARG A 140 -59.62 55.28 -27.74
N TYR A 141 -59.38 55.58 -26.46
CA TYR A 141 -59.94 56.76 -25.80
C TYR A 141 -59.41 58.06 -26.42
N GLU A 142 -58.09 58.16 -26.64
CA GLU A 142 -57.48 59.32 -27.32
C GLU A 142 -58.06 59.52 -28.72
N ARG A 143 -58.24 58.42 -29.48
CA ARG A 143 -58.83 58.44 -30.82
C ARG A 143 -60.27 58.97 -30.81
N ASN A 144 -61.07 58.54 -29.83
CA ASN A 144 -62.44 59.02 -29.66
C ASN A 144 -62.46 60.50 -29.27
N SER A 145 -61.54 60.95 -28.41
CA SER A 145 -61.41 62.36 -28.03
C SER A 145 -61.05 63.23 -29.24
N ALA A 146 -60.03 62.85 -30.01
CA ALA A 146 -59.63 63.57 -31.23
C ALA A 146 -60.76 63.63 -32.28
N TYR A 147 -61.58 62.57 -32.38
CA TYR A 147 -62.74 62.55 -33.25
C TYR A 147 -63.85 63.50 -32.77
N LEU A 148 -64.15 63.51 -31.47
CA LEU A 148 -65.12 64.43 -30.87
C LEU A 148 -64.68 65.89 -30.99
N GLU A 149 -63.41 66.19 -30.74
CA GLU A 149 -62.82 67.52 -30.95
C GLU A 149 -62.98 67.99 -32.40
N GLY A 150 -62.73 67.10 -33.37
CA GLY A 150 -62.96 67.36 -34.78
C GLY A 150 -64.43 67.69 -35.11
N LEU A 151 -65.35 66.91 -34.54
CA LEU A 151 -66.79 67.12 -34.69
C LEU A 151 -67.27 68.44 -34.08
N LEU A 152 -66.76 68.79 -32.90
CA LEU A 152 -67.08 70.05 -32.22
C LEU A 152 -66.54 71.25 -33.00
N ALA A 153 -65.29 71.17 -33.48
CA ALA A 153 -64.69 72.21 -34.32
C ALA A 153 -65.48 72.38 -35.63
N GLU A 154 -65.89 71.29 -36.26
CA GLU A 154 -66.75 71.35 -37.45
C GLU A 154 -68.13 71.94 -37.13
N GLY A 155 -68.74 71.55 -36.01
CA GLY A 155 -70.00 72.08 -35.52
C GLY A 155 -69.95 73.58 -35.26
N GLU A 156 -68.86 74.06 -34.65
CA GLU A 156 -68.61 75.49 -34.39
C GLU A 156 -68.45 76.27 -35.71
N ILE A 157 -67.72 75.72 -36.68
CA ILE A 157 -67.59 76.32 -38.02
C ILE A 157 -68.96 76.44 -38.71
N ARG A 158 -69.83 75.42 -38.59
CA ARG A 158 -71.20 75.46 -39.15
C ARG A 158 -72.12 76.42 -38.39
N ALA A 159 -72.06 76.41 -37.05
CA ALA A 159 -72.92 77.21 -36.18
C ALA A 159 -72.67 78.72 -36.33
N ARG A 160 -71.45 79.13 -36.67
CA ARG A 160 -71.13 80.54 -36.97
C ARG A 160 -71.79 81.07 -38.25
N GLY A 161 -72.51 80.25 -39.01
CA GLY A 161 -73.38 80.68 -40.12
C GLY A 161 -72.66 81.31 -41.31
N GLN A 162 -71.32 81.24 -41.36
CA GLN A 162 -70.54 81.81 -42.43
C GLN A 162 -70.57 80.88 -43.66
N THR A 163 -70.96 81.40 -44.82
CA THR A 163 -71.00 80.67 -46.09
C THR A 163 -69.96 81.24 -47.05
N GLY A 164 -69.09 80.40 -47.65
CA GLY A 164 -68.10 80.84 -48.64
C GLY A 164 -66.80 80.02 -48.64
N ARG A 165 -65.85 80.38 -49.53
CA ARG A 165 -64.55 79.70 -49.70
C ARG A 165 -63.69 79.68 -48.42
N SER A 166 -63.80 80.70 -47.57
CA SER A 166 -63.09 80.80 -46.29
C SER A 166 -63.50 79.72 -45.30
N VAL A 167 -64.80 79.39 -45.24
CA VAL A 167 -65.35 78.34 -44.37
C VAL A 167 -64.95 76.95 -44.85
N GLN A 168 -64.96 76.72 -46.17
CA GLN A 168 -64.41 75.48 -46.73
C GLN A 168 -62.93 75.28 -46.37
N LYS A 169 -62.13 76.36 -46.41
CA LYS A 169 -60.73 76.31 -46.01
C LYS A 169 -60.58 75.98 -44.52
N ALA A 170 -61.34 76.64 -43.64
CA ALA A 170 -61.32 76.34 -42.21
C ALA A 170 -61.68 74.86 -41.92
N ARG A 171 -62.75 74.34 -42.55
CA ARG A 171 -63.15 72.94 -42.44
C ARG A 171 -62.08 71.98 -42.97
N SER A 172 -61.42 72.30 -44.09
CA SER A 172 -60.32 71.49 -44.62
C SER A 172 -59.10 71.44 -43.70
N VAL A 173 -58.79 72.55 -43.00
CA VAL A 173 -57.67 72.59 -42.05
C VAL A 173 -57.98 71.76 -40.81
N GLU A 174 -59.18 71.89 -40.24
CA GLU A 174 -59.57 71.10 -39.06
C GLU A 174 -59.68 69.59 -39.37
N THR A 175 -60.22 69.24 -40.54
CA THR A 175 -60.22 67.83 -40.99
C THR A 175 -58.82 67.28 -41.24
N LEU A 176 -57.90 68.09 -41.76
CA LEU A 176 -56.50 67.68 -41.92
C LEU A 176 -55.83 67.48 -40.55
N LYS A 177 -56.07 68.38 -39.57
CA LYS A 177 -55.52 68.24 -38.21
C LYS A 177 -56.00 66.97 -37.53
N THR A 178 -57.30 66.70 -37.58
CA THR A 178 -57.87 65.48 -36.99
C THR A 178 -57.35 64.23 -37.69
N ALA A 179 -57.30 64.21 -39.03
CA ALA A 179 -56.72 63.10 -39.79
C ALA A 179 -55.24 62.87 -39.43
N THR A 180 -54.46 63.93 -39.27
CA THR A 180 -53.04 63.84 -38.87
C THR A 180 -52.90 63.26 -37.46
N ALA A 181 -53.72 63.72 -36.50
CA ALA A 181 -53.73 63.19 -35.14
C ALA A 181 -54.11 61.71 -35.11
N LEU A 182 -55.17 61.31 -35.83
CA LEU A 182 -55.59 59.90 -35.94
C LEU A 182 -54.49 59.02 -36.58
N THR A 183 -53.78 59.55 -37.58
CA THR A 183 -52.67 58.84 -38.24
C THR A 183 -51.49 58.64 -37.29
N LEU A 184 -51.12 59.67 -36.52
CA LEU A 184 -50.08 59.60 -35.49
C LEU A 184 -50.44 58.58 -34.40
N LEU A 185 -51.70 58.54 -33.96
CA LEU A 185 -52.19 57.58 -32.98
C LEU A 185 -52.08 56.13 -33.50
N ASN A 186 -52.48 55.90 -34.76
CA ASN A 186 -52.35 54.58 -35.38
C ASN A 186 -50.88 54.15 -35.50
N LEU A 187 -50.00 55.05 -35.97
CA LEU A 187 -48.56 54.77 -36.07
C LEU A 187 -47.94 54.45 -34.70
N SER A 188 -48.34 55.19 -33.66
CA SER A 188 -47.91 54.92 -32.28
C SER A 188 -48.36 53.53 -31.82
N LEU A 189 -49.59 53.14 -32.13
CA LEU A 189 -50.13 51.83 -31.77
C LEU A 189 -49.42 50.68 -32.52
N ASP A 190 -49.15 50.87 -33.82
CA ASP A 190 -48.40 49.90 -34.63
C ASP A 190 -46.98 49.71 -34.07
N ASN A 191 -46.31 50.81 -33.73
CA ASN A 191 -45.00 50.76 -33.09
C ASN A 191 -45.04 50.06 -31.72
N ALA A 192 -46.04 50.35 -30.89
CA ALA A 192 -46.22 49.68 -29.60
C ALA A 192 -46.46 48.17 -29.77
N THR A 193 -47.24 47.78 -30.78
CA THR A 193 -47.50 46.38 -31.10
C THR A 193 -46.23 45.67 -31.58
N ALA A 194 -45.44 46.31 -32.45
CA ALA A 194 -44.16 45.76 -32.90
C ALA A 194 -43.13 45.64 -31.76
N ALA A 195 -43.06 46.65 -30.89
CA ALA A 195 -42.23 46.63 -29.69
C ALA A 195 -42.61 45.47 -28.77
N SER A 196 -43.92 45.29 -28.51
CA SER A 196 -44.44 44.21 -27.67
C SER A 196 -44.14 42.83 -28.25
N GLN A 197 -44.31 42.65 -29.56
CA GLN A 197 -43.93 41.40 -30.24
C GLN A 197 -42.43 41.10 -30.12
N ASN A 198 -41.57 42.12 -30.20
CA ASN A 198 -40.14 41.96 -30.02
C ASN A 198 -39.79 41.65 -28.57
N ALA A 199 -40.44 42.29 -27.60
CA ALA A 199 -40.30 41.96 -26.18
C ALA A 199 -40.67 40.49 -25.90
N ILE A 200 -41.79 40.00 -26.43
CA ILE A 200 -42.18 38.58 -26.30
C ILE A 200 -41.15 37.63 -26.92
N LYS A 201 -40.55 37.99 -28.06
CA LYS A 201 -39.46 37.20 -28.66
C LYS A 201 -38.22 37.17 -27.76
N ASN A 202 -37.86 38.31 -27.18
CA ASN A 202 -36.73 38.41 -26.25
C ASN A 202 -36.97 37.58 -25.00
N ILE A 203 -38.16 37.66 -24.38
CA ILE A 203 -38.55 36.83 -23.22
C ILE A 203 -38.34 35.32 -23.51
N ARG A 204 -38.68 34.86 -24.73
CA ARG A 204 -38.44 33.47 -25.12
C ARG A 204 -36.95 33.14 -25.30
N ALA A 205 -36.17 34.06 -25.82
CA ALA A 205 -34.72 33.90 -25.96
C ALA A 205 -34.05 33.86 -24.57
N ASP A 206 -34.48 34.74 -23.66
CA ASP A 206 -34.00 34.79 -22.28
C ASP A 206 -34.31 33.49 -21.54
N ARG A 207 -35.52 32.92 -21.72
CA ARG A 207 -35.84 31.59 -21.19
C ARG A 207 -34.88 30.52 -21.71
N LYS A 208 -34.61 30.49 -23.02
CA LYS A 208 -33.66 29.51 -23.59
C LYS A 208 -32.26 29.68 -23.02
N LEU A 209 -31.80 30.92 -22.83
CA LEU A 209 -30.50 31.20 -22.21
C LEU A 209 -30.48 30.73 -20.75
N ALA A 210 -31.56 30.98 -20.00
CA ALA A 210 -31.71 30.50 -18.63
C ALA A 210 -31.72 28.96 -18.55
N ASP A 211 -32.41 28.28 -19.46
CA ASP A 211 -32.45 26.82 -19.54
C ASP A 211 -31.07 26.23 -19.88
N LEU A 212 -30.30 26.89 -20.76
CA LEU A 212 -28.92 26.50 -21.08
C LEU A 212 -27.99 26.69 -19.89
N ASN A 213 -28.12 27.81 -19.16
CA ASN A 213 -27.34 28.06 -17.94
C ASN A 213 -27.67 27.05 -16.83
N ALA A 214 -28.95 26.67 -16.70
CA ALA A 214 -29.40 25.63 -15.79
C ALA A 214 -28.80 24.27 -16.15
N PHE A 215 -28.78 23.93 -17.45
CA PHE A 215 -28.16 22.70 -17.93
C PHE A 215 -26.64 22.69 -17.72
N ALA A 216 -25.96 23.81 -17.96
CA ALA A 216 -24.51 23.93 -17.74
C ALA A 216 -24.13 23.81 -16.26
N SER A 217 -25.02 24.20 -15.35
CA SER A 217 -24.85 24.07 -13.90
C SER A 217 -25.11 22.65 -13.38
N LYS A 218 -25.62 21.75 -14.24
CA LYS A 218 -25.92 20.38 -13.90
C LYS A 218 -24.63 19.57 -13.75
N MET A 219 -24.56 18.72 -12.72
CA MET A 219 -23.46 17.79 -12.55
C MET A 219 -23.49 16.69 -13.61
N LEU A 220 -22.29 16.25 -14.02
CA LEU A 220 -22.12 15.06 -14.83
C LEU A 220 -22.40 13.82 -13.98
N ASP A 221 -22.78 12.74 -14.65
CA ASP A 221 -22.90 11.42 -14.03
C ASP A 221 -21.51 11.01 -13.51
N PRO A 222 -21.37 10.72 -12.20
CA PRO A 222 -20.08 10.37 -11.62
C PRO A 222 -19.51 9.04 -12.11
N GLY A 223 -20.29 8.20 -12.80
CA GLY A 223 -19.86 6.87 -13.24
C GLY A 223 -19.51 5.98 -12.05
N GLU A 224 -18.69 4.95 -12.28
CA GLU A 224 -18.26 4.04 -11.22
C GLU A 224 -16.81 4.30 -10.81
N LEU A 225 -16.58 4.50 -9.50
CA LEU A 225 -15.23 4.59 -8.96
C LEU A 225 -14.48 3.25 -9.12
N PRO A 226 -13.18 3.28 -9.46
CA PRO A 226 -12.39 2.06 -9.61
C PRO A 226 -12.35 1.26 -8.30
N MET A 227 -12.33 -0.08 -8.42
CA MET A 227 -12.21 -0.93 -7.25
C MET A 227 -10.78 -0.86 -6.67
N PRO A 228 -10.64 -0.81 -5.33
CA PRO A 228 -9.35 -0.99 -4.69
C PRO A 228 -8.72 -2.32 -5.10
N LEU A 229 -7.38 -2.38 -5.11
CA LEU A 229 -6.64 -3.61 -5.40
C LEU A 229 -6.81 -4.58 -4.24
N GLU A 230 -7.25 -5.79 -4.55
CA GLU A 230 -7.34 -6.86 -3.55
C GLU A 230 -5.94 -7.23 -3.05
N PRO A 231 -5.76 -7.39 -1.73
CA PRO A 231 -4.45 -7.72 -1.18
C PRO A 231 -4.05 -9.14 -1.55
N LEU A 232 -2.80 -9.28 -2.00
CA LEU A 232 -2.21 -10.58 -2.29
C LEU A 232 -1.74 -11.25 -1.00
N ALA A 233 -1.80 -12.58 -0.95
CA ALA A 233 -1.28 -13.36 0.16
C ALA A 233 0.24 -13.16 0.31
N THR A 234 0.69 -13.01 1.55
CA THR A 234 2.12 -12.84 1.85
C THR A 234 2.86 -14.16 1.62
N PRO A 235 3.95 -14.17 0.84
CA PRO A 235 4.75 -15.38 0.65
C PRO A 235 5.37 -15.81 1.98
N ARG A 236 5.41 -17.11 2.21
CA ARG A 236 6.01 -17.75 3.40
C ARG A 236 7.30 -18.43 2.99
N ALA A 237 8.37 -18.28 3.76
CA ALA A 237 9.64 -18.95 3.49
C ALA A 237 9.52 -20.46 3.75
N THR A 238 10.31 -21.21 2.98
CA THR A 238 10.51 -22.63 3.21
C THR A 238 11.82 -22.82 3.95
N PHE A 239 11.77 -23.49 5.10
CA PHE A 239 12.96 -23.76 5.89
C PHE A 239 13.55 -25.12 5.55
N LEU A 240 14.89 -25.18 5.48
CA LEU A 240 15.63 -26.41 5.29
C LEU A 240 16.11 -26.93 6.64
N TYR A 241 15.71 -28.16 6.98
CA TYR A 241 16.16 -28.81 8.21
C TYR A 241 17.59 -29.35 8.09
N PRO A 242 18.35 -29.38 9.20
CA PRO A 242 19.65 -30.04 9.21
C PRO A 242 19.50 -31.54 8.93
N ARG A 243 20.41 -32.08 8.13
CA ARG A 243 20.49 -33.53 7.87
C ARG A 243 20.56 -34.31 9.19
N VAL A 244 20.05 -35.53 9.17
CA VAL A 244 20.18 -36.46 10.31
C VAL A 244 21.65 -36.91 10.36
N TYR A 245 22.23 -36.96 11.56
CA TYR A 245 23.59 -37.51 11.71
C TYR A 245 23.56 -39.02 11.50
N GLU A 246 24.51 -39.51 10.73
CA GLU A 246 24.75 -40.93 10.54
C GLU A 246 25.94 -41.39 11.40
N ASP A 247 26.13 -42.69 11.54
CA ASP A 247 27.16 -43.25 12.44
C ASP A 247 28.59 -42.76 12.10
N TYR A 248 28.85 -42.40 10.84
CA TYR A 248 30.14 -41.86 10.41
C TYR A 248 30.39 -40.41 10.84
N ASP A 249 29.35 -39.64 11.17
CA ASP A 249 29.48 -38.24 11.58
C ASP A 249 30.07 -38.09 12.99
N PHE A 250 29.99 -39.16 13.80
CA PHE A 250 30.51 -39.17 15.18
C PHE A 250 32.01 -39.51 15.26
N GLY A 251 32.65 -39.85 14.14
CA GLY A 251 34.04 -40.26 14.09
C GLY A 251 34.31 -41.65 14.70
N PRO A 252 35.54 -42.16 14.56
CA PRO A 252 35.88 -43.49 15.05
C PRO A 252 35.91 -43.51 16.60
N LYS A 253 35.38 -44.60 17.16
CA LYS A 253 35.54 -44.87 18.60
C LYS A 253 37.04 -44.94 18.94
N PRO A 254 37.50 -44.31 20.04
CA PRO A 254 38.87 -44.43 20.50
C PRO A 254 39.27 -45.90 20.65
N ILE A 255 40.52 -46.23 20.30
CA ILE A 255 41.09 -47.58 20.44
C ILE A 255 42.09 -47.60 21.59
N LYS A 256 42.16 -48.73 22.32
CA LYS A 256 43.15 -48.92 23.38
C LYS A 256 44.52 -49.08 22.73
N GLY A 257 45.49 -48.25 23.11
CA GLY A 257 46.87 -48.34 22.62
C GLY A 257 47.53 -49.67 22.99
N ALA A 258 48.56 -50.07 22.24
CA ALA A 258 49.31 -51.29 22.53
C ALA A 258 49.90 -51.23 23.95
N GLN A 259 49.54 -52.20 24.81
CA GLN A 259 50.10 -52.32 26.14
C GLN A 259 51.49 -52.96 26.05
N ILE A 260 52.45 -52.43 26.81
CA ILE A 260 53.80 -53.03 26.85
C ILE A 260 53.75 -54.22 27.80
N SER A 261 54.16 -55.39 27.32
CA SER A 261 54.25 -56.57 28.17
C SER A 261 55.39 -56.38 29.20
N PRO A 262 55.12 -56.48 30.52
CA PRO A 262 56.15 -56.33 31.54
C PRO A 262 57.33 -57.30 31.38
N SER A 263 57.09 -58.47 30.79
CA SER A 263 58.12 -59.49 30.55
C SER A 263 59.08 -59.13 29.40
N SER A 264 58.64 -58.32 28.44
CA SER A 264 59.44 -57.93 27.26
C SER A 264 60.50 -56.88 27.57
N ALA A 265 60.33 -56.13 28.66
CA ALA A 265 61.23 -55.06 29.07
C ALA A 265 62.29 -55.50 30.06
N ALA A 266 61.95 -56.43 30.96
CA ALA A 266 62.95 -57.17 31.71
C ALA A 266 63.96 -57.79 30.74
N ALA A 267 63.50 -58.39 29.63
CA ALA A 267 64.38 -58.94 28.59
C ALA A 267 65.29 -57.90 27.90
N GLN A 268 64.83 -56.66 27.65
CA GLN A 268 65.69 -55.59 27.09
C GLN A 268 66.72 -55.06 28.09
N VAL A 269 66.34 -54.92 29.37
CA VAL A 269 67.27 -54.50 30.44
C VAL A 269 68.31 -55.59 30.69
N TRP A 270 67.90 -56.86 30.75
CA TRP A 270 68.83 -57.99 30.84
C TRP A 270 69.70 -58.12 29.59
N GLY A 271 69.15 -57.91 28.39
CA GLY A 271 69.89 -57.90 27.13
C GLY A 271 71.00 -56.85 27.12
N THR A 272 70.71 -55.61 27.50
CA THR A 272 71.70 -54.52 27.56
C THR A 272 72.68 -54.64 28.73
N SER A 273 72.25 -55.18 29.87
CA SER A 273 73.11 -55.48 31.03
C SER A 273 74.12 -56.61 30.73
N ILE A 274 73.70 -57.65 30.01
CA ILE A 274 74.57 -58.76 29.62
C ILE A 274 75.58 -58.32 28.55
N THR A 275 75.19 -57.50 27.57
CA THR A 275 76.14 -57.00 26.54
C THR A 275 77.16 -56.01 27.11
N SER A 276 76.79 -55.20 28.11
CA SER A 276 77.71 -54.30 28.83
C SER A 276 78.67 -55.06 29.76
N LEU A 277 78.21 -56.14 30.41
CA LEU A 277 79.08 -57.11 31.11
C LEU A 277 80.05 -57.82 30.14
N ALA A 278 79.59 -58.19 28.95
CA ALA A 278 80.43 -58.81 27.91
C ALA A 278 81.46 -57.83 27.32
N GLY A 279 81.10 -56.56 27.13
CA GLY A 279 82.03 -55.50 26.71
C GLY A 279 83.11 -55.21 27.75
N ALA A 280 82.76 -55.22 29.04
CA ALA A 280 83.72 -55.09 30.14
C ALA A 280 84.64 -56.33 30.25
N ALA A 281 84.12 -57.54 30.04
CA ALA A 281 84.92 -58.77 30.01
C ALA A 281 85.91 -58.81 28.83
N SER A 282 85.51 -58.31 27.65
CA SER A 282 86.38 -58.20 26.46
C SER A 282 87.57 -57.24 26.67
N GLN A 283 87.39 -56.12 27.37
CA GLN A 283 88.51 -55.23 27.71
C GLN A 283 89.46 -55.84 28.76
N ILE A 284 88.96 -56.67 29.67
CA ILE A 284 89.79 -57.36 30.66
C ILE A 284 90.66 -58.45 29.99
N ILE A 285 90.14 -59.15 28.98
CA ILE A 285 90.91 -60.18 28.25
C ILE A 285 92.01 -59.55 27.36
N LYS A 286 91.77 -58.37 26.77
CA LYS A 286 92.80 -57.65 25.99
C LYS A 286 93.91 -57.02 26.85
N GLY A 287 93.66 -56.72 28.12
CA GLY A 287 94.66 -56.17 29.04
C GLY A 287 95.66 -57.20 29.61
N PHE A 288 95.49 -58.49 29.31
CA PHE A 288 96.40 -59.57 29.73
C PHE A 288 97.44 -59.95 28.67
N ASN A 289 97.45 -59.27 27.52
CA ASN A 289 98.38 -59.49 26.42
C ASN A 289 99.14 -58.19 26.03
N THR A 290 99.76 -57.55 27.03
CA THR A 290 100.92 -56.65 26.91
C THR A 290 101.65 -56.60 28.25
#